data_AF-C7GEQ4-F1
#
_entry.id   AF-C7GEQ4-F1
#
_cell.length_a   1.000
_cell.length_b   1.000
_cell.length_c   1.000
_cell.angle_alpha   90.00
_cell.angle_beta   90.00
_cell.angle_gamma   90.00
#
_symmetry.space_group_name_H-M   'P 1'
#
loop_
_entity.id
_entity.type
_entity.pdbx_description
1 polymer ?
#
loop_
_entity_poly.entity_id
_entity_poly.type
_entity_poly.pdbx_seq_one_letter_code
_entity_poly.pdbx_strand_id
1 'polypeptide(L)'
;MISRKMAGGILLGFLAVAGIVTGSQGSVTVYAAEELQGSGTAEDPYVITGSEDLWKFAEIVKASSDRNECAKVADGVTEIDTTVRGEKKDLTWNPIGDSSGSYKGVFDGNGAEITIHADRSINNNAGLFGILGSGGEIRNVTTAGSSKGWDSVGGICGQACSDAKIVNCNNKADITAQGGQAGGLAGYASSAQIESDTSISNTGAVTGTANVGGLVGQASGGMKVIVHEGILNSGAITAKSSGY
;
A
#
# COMPACT_ATOMS: atom_id res chain seq x y z
N MET A 1 11.48 16.30 30.88
CA MET A 1 12.17 15.00 30.94
C MET A 1 11.32 14.06 31.79
N ILE A 2 10.32 13.42 31.17
CA ILE A 2 9.50 12.42 31.85
C ILE A 2 9.74 11.12 31.09
N SER A 3 10.63 10.30 31.66
CA SER A 3 10.85 8.92 31.27
C SER A 3 9.63 8.10 31.72
N ARG A 4 9.02 7.33 30.82
CA ARG A 4 8.13 6.25 31.19
C ARG A 4 8.72 4.94 30.73
N LYS A 5 8.99 4.10 31.73
CA LYS A 5 9.52 2.74 31.66
C LYS A 5 8.67 1.88 30.72
N MET A 6 9.34 1.17 29.81
CA MET A 6 8.78 0.00 29.15
C MET A 6 8.55 -1.11 30.18
N ALA A 7 7.35 -1.66 30.19
CA ALA A 7 7.05 -2.96 30.78
C ALA A 7 6.50 -3.84 29.65
N GLY A 8 7.23 -4.92 29.34
CA GLY A 8 6.76 -5.95 28.43
C GLY A 8 5.51 -6.63 28.99
N GLY A 9 4.52 -6.85 28.13
CA GLY A 9 3.30 -7.53 28.50
C GLY A 9 2.39 -7.73 27.28
N ILE A 10 2.27 -9.00 26.89
CA ILE A 10 1.07 -9.68 26.38
C ILE A 10 0.33 -8.99 25.23
N LEU A 11 0.36 -9.66 24.07
CA LEU A 11 -0.52 -9.44 22.92
C LEU A 11 -1.99 -9.53 23.38
N LEU A 12 -2.57 -8.38 23.72
CA LEU A 12 -4.00 -8.22 23.99
C LEU A 12 -4.64 -7.67 22.73
N GLY A 13 -5.42 -8.52 22.07
CA GLY A 13 -6.36 -8.08 21.04
C GLY A 13 -7.31 -7.02 21.58
N PHE A 14 -7.60 -6.07 20.71
CA PHE A 14 -8.50 -4.92 20.79
C PHE A 14 -9.56 -4.99 21.90
N LEU A 15 -9.46 -4.05 22.86
CA LEU A 15 -10.49 -3.79 23.84
C LEU A 15 -11.16 -2.45 23.49
N ALA A 16 -12.34 -2.50 22.86
CA ALA A 16 -13.14 -1.31 22.64
C ALA A 16 -13.54 -0.69 23.98
N VAL A 17 -13.11 0.54 24.26
CA VAL A 17 -13.55 1.29 25.44
C VAL A 17 -14.82 2.05 25.09
N ALA A 18 -15.97 1.51 25.50
CA ALA A 18 -17.24 2.22 25.43
C ALA A 18 -17.37 3.17 26.63
N GLY A 19 -17.39 4.47 26.37
CA GLY A 19 -17.75 5.48 27.37
C GLY A 19 -19.25 5.77 27.31
N ILE A 20 -19.96 5.70 28.43
CA ILE A 20 -21.35 6.15 28.50
C ILE A 20 -21.35 7.60 28.99
N VAL A 21 -21.80 8.53 28.15
CA VAL A 21 -22.06 9.92 28.55
C VAL A 21 -23.55 10.04 28.87
N THR A 22 -23.89 10.22 30.14
CA THR A 22 -25.27 10.42 30.59
C THR A 22 -25.61 11.90 30.71
N GLY A 23 -26.61 12.36 29.96
CA GLY A 23 -27.19 13.70 30.09
C GLY A 23 -28.68 13.66 30.44
N SER A 24 -29.31 14.82 30.65
CA SER A 24 -30.74 14.94 30.97
C SER A 24 -31.70 14.43 29.86
N GLN A 25 -31.16 14.09 28.69
CA GLN A 25 -31.87 13.58 27.51
C GLN A 25 -31.61 12.08 27.24
N GLY A 26 -30.89 11.38 28.11
CA GLY A 26 -30.56 9.95 27.97
C GLY A 26 -29.06 9.65 27.97
N SER A 27 -28.71 8.37 27.86
CA SER A 27 -27.33 7.89 27.75
C SER A 27 -26.89 7.81 26.29
N VAL A 28 -25.80 8.48 25.93
CA VAL A 28 -25.12 8.30 24.66
C VAL A 28 -23.91 7.41 24.89
N THR A 29 -23.84 6.29 24.17
CA THR A 29 -22.60 5.50 24.13
C THR A 29 -21.67 6.17 23.12
N VAL A 30 -20.54 6.67 23.62
CA VAL A 30 -19.47 7.23 22.79
C VAL A 30 -18.44 6.13 22.60
N TYR A 31 -18.27 5.71 21.35
CA TYR A 31 -17.16 4.86 20.95
C TYR A 31 -15.97 5.77 20.69
N ALA A 32 -14.89 5.62 21.45
CA ALA A 32 -13.62 6.20 21.04
C ALA A 32 -13.17 5.49 19.75
N ALA A 33 -12.76 6.24 18.74
CA ALA A 33 -12.12 5.65 17.57
C ALA A 33 -10.83 4.97 18.06
N GLU A 34 -10.71 3.66 17.86
CA GLU A 34 -9.50 2.93 18.24
C GLU A 34 -8.32 3.45 17.42
N GLU A 35 -7.34 4.03 18.11
CA GLU A 35 -6.08 4.48 17.54
C GLU A 35 -5.20 3.30 17.19
N LEU A 36 -4.47 3.39 16.07
CA LEU A 36 -3.44 2.41 15.73
C LEU A 36 -2.36 2.39 16.83
N GLN A 37 -1.85 1.20 17.15
CA GLN A 37 -0.70 1.10 18.05
C GLN A 37 0.56 1.63 17.37
N GLY A 38 1.40 2.36 18.10
CA GLY A 38 2.56 3.07 17.57
C GLY A 38 2.27 4.54 17.30
N SER A 39 3.30 5.35 17.08
CA SER A 39 3.20 6.79 16.79
C SER A 39 3.36 7.13 15.31
N GLY A 40 3.66 6.14 14.46
CA GLY A 40 3.86 6.32 13.03
C GLY A 40 5.25 6.89 12.67
N THR A 41 6.20 6.85 13.60
CA THR A 41 7.59 7.24 13.33
C THR A 41 8.42 6.04 12.86
N ALA A 42 9.64 6.25 12.36
CA ALA A 42 10.49 5.14 11.93
C ALA A 42 10.90 4.23 13.11
N GLU A 43 11.09 4.81 14.30
CA GLU A 43 11.44 4.10 15.53
C GLU A 43 10.23 3.43 16.21
N ASP A 44 9.04 3.93 15.94
CA ASP A 44 7.78 3.48 16.52
C ASP A 44 6.64 3.52 15.46
N PRO A 45 6.71 2.62 14.45
CA PRO A 45 5.76 2.61 13.35
C PRO A 45 4.39 2.14 13.81
N TYR A 46 3.34 2.53 13.08
CA TYR A 46 2.02 1.98 13.30
C TYR A 46 1.99 0.46 13.07
N VAL A 47 1.35 -0.28 13.97
CA VAL A 47 1.22 -1.73 13.88
C VAL A 47 -0.07 -2.08 13.14
N ILE A 48 0.05 -2.81 12.02
CA ILE A 48 -1.08 -3.25 11.21
C ILE A 48 -1.38 -4.71 11.51
N THR A 49 -2.50 -5.00 12.17
CA THR A 49 -2.88 -6.38 12.53
C THR A 49 -3.91 -6.98 11.58
N GLY A 50 -4.52 -6.17 10.72
CA GLY A 50 -5.53 -6.60 9.77
C GLY A 50 -6.05 -5.47 8.90
N SER A 51 -7.15 -5.74 8.18
CA SER A 51 -7.68 -4.82 7.18
C SER A 51 -8.17 -3.50 7.77
N GLU A 52 -8.82 -3.53 8.94
CA GLU A 52 -9.31 -2.30 9.57
C GLU A 52 -8.17 -1.34 9.90
N ASP A 53 -7.04 -1.87 10.39
CA ASP A 53 -5.86 -1.08 10.67
C ASP A 53 -5.23 -0.50 9.40
N LEU A 54 -5.18 -1.29 8.32
CA LEU A 54 -4.64 -0.82 7.04
C LEU A 54 -5.50 0.31 6.45
N TRP A 55 -6.82 0.21 6.56
CA TRP A 55 -7.74 1.28 6.19
C TRP A 55 -7.56 2.53 7.07
N LYS A 56 -7.41 2.37 8.39
CA LYS A 56 -7.14 3.48 9.32
C LYS A 56 -5.79 4.15 8.99
N PHE A 57 -4.77 3.36 8.67
CA PHE A 57 -3.45 3.87 8.28
C PHE A 57 -3.55 4.73 7.01
N ALA A 58 -4.30 4.28 6.00
CA ALA A 58 -4.55 5.07 4.80
C ALA A 58 -5.24 6.42 5.10
N GLU A 59 -6.19 6.43 6.04
CA GLU A 59 -6.88 7.64 6.50
C GLU A 59 -5.91 8.60 7.23
N ILE A 60 -5.05 8.07 8.10
CA ILE A 60 -4.04 8.85 8.83
C ILE A 60 -3.04 9.48 7.86
N VAL A 61 -2.48 8.70 6.92
CA VAL A 61 -1.54 9.22 5.90
C VAL A 61 -2.19 10.32 5.08
N LYS A 62 -3.47 10.17 4.72
CA LYS A 62 -4.19 11.19 3.95
C LYS A 62 -4.41 12.48 4.74
N ALA A 63 -4.61 12.39 6.05
CA ALA A 63 -4.81 13.54 6.93
C ALA A 63 -3.50 14.25 7.30
N SER A 64 -2.36 13.58 7.17
CA SER A 64 -1.04 14.14 7.43
C SER A 64 -0.61 15.17 6.39
N SER A 65 0.01 16.27 6.85
CA SER A 65 0.63 17.26 5.96
C SER A 65 1.83 16.71 5.22
N ASP A 66 2.61 15.86 5.89
CA ASP A 66 3.93 15.42 5.42
C ASP A 66 3.86 14.04 4.78
N ARG A 67 2.83 13.26 5.12
CA ARG A 67 2.48 11.94 4.55
C ARG A 67 3.62 10.93 4.69
N ASN A 68 4.38 11.05 5.78
CA ASN A 68 5.59 10.28 6.08
C ASN A 68 5.38 9.24 7.19
N GLU A 69 4.14 8.91 7.51
CA GLU A 69 3.82 7.96 8.57
C GLU A 69 4.34 6.57 8.20
N CYS A 70 5.02 5.96 9.16
CA CYS A 70 5.58 4.63 9.02
C CYS A 70 4.61 3.60 9.60
N ALA A 71 4.53 2.43 8.96
CA ALA A 71 3.75 1.31 9.44
C ALA A 71 4.47 -0.01 9.19
N LYS A 72 4.23 -0.99 10.08
CA LYS A 72 4.69 -2.36 9.95
C LYS A 72 3.54 -3.33 10.19
N VAL A 73 3.38 -4.31 9.31
CA VAL A 73 2.46 -5.43 9.55
C VAL A 73 2.95 -6.27 10.72
N ALA A 74 2.05 -6.55 11.67
CA ALA A 74 2.38 -7.22 12.92
C ALA A 74 2.98 -8.61 12.69
N ASP A 75 3.83 -9.05 13.62
CA ASP A 75 4.41 -10.39 13.55
C ASP A 75 3.30 -11.47 13.62
N GLY A 76 3.39 -12.47 12.74
CA GLY A 76 2.40 -13.54 12.63
C GLY A 76 1.20 -13.22 11.73
N VAL A 77 1.06 -11.99 11.23
CA VAL A 77 0.05 -11.66 10.21
C VAL A 77 0.60 -12.01 8.84
N THR A 78 -0.03 -12.98 8.17
CA THR A 78 0.39 -13.46 6.85
C THR A 78 -0.46 -12.93 5.71
N GLU A 79 -1.70 -12.52 5.99
CA GLU A 79 -2.65 -12.03 5.00
C GLU A 79 -3.50 -10.87 5.52
N ILE A 80 -3.81 -9.93 4.63
CA ILE A 80 -4.75 -8.83 4.88
C ILE A 80 -5.65 -8.67 3.66
N ASP A 81 -6.97 -8.74 3.86
CA ASP A 81 -7.96 -8.54 2.80
C ASP A 81 -8.67 -7.18 2.94
N THR A 82 -8.32 -6.23 2.07
CA THR A 82 -8.89 -4.86 2.12
C THR A 82 -10.35 -4.77 1.71
N THR A 83 -10.94 -5.85 1.17
CA THR A 83 -12.34 -5.89 0.74
C THR A 83 -13.32 -5.96 1.91
N VAL A 84 -12.82 -6.29 3.09
CA VAL A 84 -13.58 -6.37 4.34
C VAL A 84 -13.07 -5.34 5.35
N ARG A 85 -13.97 -4.66 6.06
CA ARG A 85 -13.64 -3.74 7.18
C ARG A 85 -14.74 -3.80 8.22
N GLY A 86 -14.50 -4.52 9.31
CA GLY A 86 -15.54 -4.89 10.28
C GLY A 86 -16.66 -5.67 9.59
N GLU A 87 -17.90 -5.19 9.70
CA GLU A 87 -19.07 -5.82 9.05
C GLU A 87 -19.21 -5.46 7.56
N LYS A 88 -18.47 -4.46 7.06
CA LYS A 88 -18.53 -4.05 5.65
C LYS A 88 -17.73 -5.00 4.78
N LYS A 89 -18.29 -5.35 3.62
CA LYS A 89 -17.69 -6.24 2.60
C LYS A 89 -17.72 -5.57 1.23
N ASP A 90 -17.07 -6.17 0.25
CA ASP A 90 -17.00 -5.70 -1.14
C ASP A 90 -16.45 -4.27 -1.29
N LEU A 91 -15.56 -3.88 -0.38
CA LEU A 91 -14.93 -2.56 -0.41
C LEU A 91 -13.94 -2.43 -1.56
N THR A 92 -13.94 -1.26 -2.20
CA THR A 92 -12.94 -0.89 -3.20
C THR A 92 -11.80 -0.15 -2.52
N TRP A 93 -10.59 -0.69 -2.58
CA TRP A 93 -9.39 -0.11 -2.00
C TRP A 93 -9.11 1.29 -2.57
N ASN A 94 -8.89 2.25 -1.69
CA ASN A 94 -8.41 3.58 -2.05
C ASN A 94 -6.90 3.65 -1.80
N PRO A 95 -6.05 3.73 -2.84
CA PRO A 95 -4.61 3.65 -2.68
C PRO A 95 -4.03 4.73 -1.74
N ILE A 96 -2.98 4.35 -1.02
CA ILE A 96 -2.23 5.28 -0.14
C ILE A 96 -1.31 6.14 -1.01
N GLY A 97 -1.37 7.47 -0.86
CA GLY A 97 -0.70 8.37 -1.81
C GLY A 97 -1.54 8.61 -3.06
N ASP A 98 -1.74 9.87 -3.43
CA ASP A 98 -2.52 10.27 -4.59
C ASP A 98 -2.03 11.62 -5.14
N SER A 99 -2.74 12.20 -6.12
CA SER A 99 -2.34 13.46 -6.75
C SER A 99 -2.40 14.68 -5.81
N SER A 100 -3.07 14.58 -4.65
CA SER A 100 -3.06 15.64 -3.63
C SER A 100 -1.81 15.57 -2.74
N GLY A 101 -1.14 14.42 -2.70
CA GLY A 101 0.13 14.25 -2.02
C GLY A 101 0.66 12.83 -2.21
N SER A 102 1.97 12.70 -2.40
CA SER A 102 2.66 11.41 -2.45
C SER A 102 2.90 10.85 -1.05
N TYR A 103 3.00 9.53 -0.92
CA TYR A 103 3.42 8.87 0.31
C TYR A 103 4.95 8.91 0.43
N LYS A 104 5.47 9.25 1.61
CA LYS A 104 6.89 9.47 1.88
C LYS A 104 7.41 8.71 3.12
N GLY A 105 6.56 7.87 3.71
CA GLY A 105 6.92 7.07 4.88
C GLY A 105 7.50 5.72 4.49
N VAL A 106 7.71 4.87 5.51
CA VAL A 106 8.11 3.48 5.34
C VAL A 106 6.93 2.56 5.65
N PHE A 107 6.52 1.76 4.67
CA PHE A 107 5.56 0.68 4.88
C PHE A 107 6.27 -0.67 4.78
N ASP A 108 6.33 -1.39 5.89
CA ASP A 108 6.92 -2.73 5.99
C ASP A 108 5.82 -3.79 6.07
N GLY A 109 5.61 -4.52 4.98
CA GLY A 109 4.64 -5.60 4.91
C GLY A 109 4.98 -6.82 5.76
N ASN A 110 6.20 -6.90 6.30
CA ASN A 110 6.65 -8.02 7.14
C ASN A 110 6.45 -9.41 6.48
N GLY A 111 6.45 -9.47 5.15
CA GLY A 111 6.22 -10.68 4.36
C GLY A 111 4.75 -11.02 4.08
N ALA A 112 3.80 -10.19 4.53
CA ALA A 112 2.38 -10.45 4.35
C ALA A 112 1.89 -10.28 2.89
N GLU A 113 0.88 -11.05 2.55
CA GLU A 113 0.08 -10.86 1.35
C GLU A 113 -1.08 -9.89 1.62
N ILE A 114 -1.23 -8.87 0.79
CA ILE A 114 -2.30 -7.87 0.91
C ILE A 114 -3.19 -7.97 -0.34
N THR A 115 -4.41 -8.43 -0.16
CA THR A 115 -5.43 -8.47 -1.21
C THR A 115 -6.06 -7.10 -1.38
N ILE A 116 -5.97 -6.55 -2.59
CA ILE A 116 -6.55 -5.27 -2.97
C ILE A 116 -7.57 -5.43 -4.10
N HIS A 117 -8.62 -4.62 -4.06
CA HIS A 117 -9.47 -4.35 -5.22
C HIS A 117 -9.53 -2.84 -5.44
N ALA A 118 -8.56 -2.32 -6.20
CA ALA A 118 -8.54 -0.91 -6.59
C ALA A 118 -9.17 -0.73 -7.98
N ASP A 119 -10.17 0.16 -8.08
CA ASP A 119 -10.68 0.64 -9.36
C ASP A 119 -10.63 2.19 -9.38
N ARG A 120 -9.67 2.72 -10.15
CA ARG A 120 -9.34 4.15 -10.25
C ARG A 120 -9.58 4.66 -11.67
N SER A 121 -10.70 4.27 -12.27
CA SER A 121 -11.09 4.66 -13.64
C SER A 121 -11.14 6.18 -13.89
N ILE A 122 -11.29 7.01 -12.85
CA ILE A 122 -11.36 8.49 -12.94
C ILE A 122 -10.17 9.17 -12.23
N ASN A 123 -9.39 8.40 -11.47
CA ASN A 123 -8.32 8.89 -10.60
C ASN A 123 -7.00 8.15 -10.86
N ASN A 124 -6.54 8.24 -12.11
CA ASN A 124 -5.24 7.93 -12.71
C ASN A 124 -4.36 6.80 -12.14
N ASN A 125 -3.96 6.87 -10.87
CA ASN A 125 -2.94 5.98 -10.31
C ASN A 125 -3.54 4.91 -9.38
N ALA A 126 -3.14 3.66 -9.58
CA ALA A 126 -3.65 2.52 -8.82
C ALA A 126 -2.56 1.52 -8.42
N GLY A 127 -2.79 0.88 -7.26
CA GLY A 127 -1.96 -0.11 -6.59
C GLY A 127 -2.34 -0.19 -5.12
N LEU A 128 -1.54 -0.87 -4.30
CA LEU A 128 -1.62 -0.72 -2.84
C LEU A 128 -1.37 0.76 -2.46
N PHE A 129 -0.41 1.38 -3.14
CA PHE A 129 -0.12 2.82 -3.10
C PHE A 129 -0.44 3.48 -4.44
N GLY A 130 -0.92 4.72 -4.45
CA GLY A 130 -1.16 5.45 -5.70
C GLY A 130 0.11 6.14 -6.18
N ILE A 131 0.73 6.95 -5.30
CA ILE A 131 1.99 7.66 -5.59
C ILE A 131 2.94 7.51 -4.40
N LEU A 132 4.08 6.88 -4.64
CA LEU A 132 5.24 6.82 -3.75
C LEU A 132 6.22 7.93 -4.15
N GLY A 133 6.49 8.85 -3.22
CA GLY A 133 7.33 10.02 -3.43
C GLY A 133 8.70 9.92 -2.78
N SER A 134 9.42 11.04 -2.80
CA SER A 134 10.78 11.12 -2.25
C SER A 134 10.85 10.68 -0.78
N GLY A 135 11.83 9.85 -0.46
CA GLY A 135 12.04 9.21 0.84
C GLY A 135 11.10 8.05 1.13
N GLY A 136 10.06 7.83 0.32
CA GLY A 136 9.08 6.77 0.53
C GLY A 136 9.68 5.39 0.24
N GLU A 137 9.35 4.43 1.10
CA GLU A 137 9.79 3.04 0.97
C GLU A 137 8.61 2.09 1.20
N ILE A 138 8.41 1.15 0.28
CA ILE A 138 7.51 0.02 0.47
C ILE A 138 8.37 -1.22 0.43
N ARG A 139 8.27 -2.07 1.46
CA ARG A 139 9.07 -3.28 1.54
C ARG A 139 8.33 -4.50 2.04
N ASN A 140 8.81 -5.68 1.63
CA ASN A 140 8.35 -6.98 2.15
C ASN A 140 6.83 -7.21 2.00
N VAL A 141 6.24 -6.78 0.89
CA VAL A 141 4.79 -6.95 0.61
C VAL A 141 4.61 -7.84 -0.60
N THR A 142 3.62 -8.74 -0.55
CA THR A 142 3.04 -9.35 -1.75
C THR A 142 1.64 -8.79 -1.98
N THR A 143 1.34 -8.26 -3.16
CA THR A 143 -0.05 -7.82 -3.48
C THR A 143 -0.82 -8.91 -4.20
N ALA A 144 -2.10 -9.09 -3.86
CA ALA A 144 -3.03 -9.99 -4.53
C ALA A 144 -4.34 -9.26 -4.91
N GLY A 145 -5.24 -9.94 -5.62
CA GLY A 145 -6.50 -9.35 -6.08
C GLY A 145 -6.35 -8.62 -7.42
N SER A 146 -6.74 -7.35 -7.50
CA SER A 146 -6.76 -6.57 -8.72
C SER A 146 -6.44 -5.08 -8.51
N SER A 147 -5.65 -4.52 -9.41
CA SER A 147 -5.35 -3.10 -9.50
C SER A 147 -5.73 -2.57 -10.89
N LYS A 148 -6.72 -1.70 -10.94
CA LYS A 148 -7.23 -1.11 -12.19
C LYS A 148 -7.25 0.41 -12.09
N GLY A 149 -6.79 1.07 -13.14
CA GLY A 149 -6.76 2.54 -13.22
C GLY A 149 -6.61 3.04 -14.65
N TRP A 150 -6.64 4.37 -14.82
CA TRP A 150 -6.53 4.98 -16.13
C TRP A 150 -5.08 5.14 -16.60
N ASP A 151 -4.22 5.73 -15.77
CA ASP A 151 -2.89 6.21 -16.19
C ASP A 151 -1.78 5.24 -15.75
N SER A 152 -1.17 5.44 -14.57
CA SER A 152 -0.11 4.56 -14.08
C SER A 152 -0.63 3.53 -13.08
N VAL A 153 -0.56 2.25 -13.44
CA VAL A 153 -1.12 1.16 -12.65
C VAL A 153 -0.05 0.12 -12.34
N GLY A 154 0.10 -0.21 -11.07
CA GLY A 154 0.90 -1.34 -10.63
C GLY A 154 0.28 -2.09 -9.46
N GLY A 155 0.89 -3.22 -9.09
CA GLY A 155 0.46 -4.00 -7.92
C GLY A 155 0.84 -3.28 -6.63
N ILE A 156 2.11 -2.89 -6.51
CA ILE A 156 2.65 -2.20 -5.34
C ILE A 156 2.29 -0.72 -5.37
N CYS A 157 2.62 -0.03 -6.46
CA CYS A 157 2.24 1.38 -6.60
C CYS A 157 1.91 1.79 -8.04
N GLY A 158 1.09 2.83 -8.19
CA GLY A 158 0.86 3.45 -9.50
C GLY A 158 2.12 4.16 -10.01
N GLN A 159 2.66 5.09 -9.20
CA GLN A 159 3.89 5.82 -9.50
C GLN A 159 4.91 5.73 -8.37
N ALA A 160 6.19 5.59 -8.71
CA ALA A 160 7.32 5.74 -7.80
C ALA A 160 8.27 6.83 -8.31
N CYS A 161 8.54 7.85 -7.50
CA CYS A 161 9.22 9.06 -7.94
C CYS A 161 10.31 9.53 -6.97
N SER A 162 11.31 10.23 -7.51
CA SER A 162 12.21 11.13 -6.78
C SER A 162 13.01 10.45 -5.66
N ASP A 163 13.58 9.27 -5.91
CA ASP A 163 14.31 8.38 -4.97
C ASP A 163 13.50 7.36 -4.16
N ALA A 164 12.18 7.31 -4.38
CA ALA A 164 11.29 6.27 -3.86
C ALA A 164 11.85 4.85 -4.04
N LYS A 165 11.61 3.98 -3.05
CA LYS A 165 12.12 2.61 -3.02
C LYS A 165 11.01 1.56 -2.93
N ILE A 166 11.15 0.53 -3.76
CA ILE A 166 10.35 -0.70 -3.68
C ILE A 166 11.31 -1.85 -3.43
N VAL A 167 11.25 -2.46 -2.25
CA VAL A 167 12.26 -3.42 -1.77
C VAL A 167 11.59 -4.76 -1.44
N ASN A 168 12.05 -5.87 -2.03
CA ASN A 168 11.53 -7.21 -1.71
C ASN A 168 9.99 -7.33 -1.85
N CYS A 169 9.41 -6.67 -2.85
CA CYS A 169 7.98 -6.67 -3.08
C CYS A 169 7.59 -7.55 -4.28
N ASN A 170 6.46 -8.22 -4.17
CA ASN A 170 5.94 -9.15 -5.17
C ASN A 170 4.51 -8.77 -5.58
N ASN A 171 4.12 -9.13 -6.79
CA ASN A 171 2.75 -8.95 -7.27
C ASN A 171 2.14 -10.24 -7.81
N LYS A 172 1.00 -10.63 -7.24
CA LYS A 172 0.06 -11.64 -7.73
C LYS A 172 -1.24 -11.02 -8.26
N ALA A 173 -1.47 -9.72 -8.03
CA ALA A 173 -2.68 -9.05 -8.45
C ALA A 173 -2.73 -8.83 -9.96
N ASP A 174 -3.91 -8.91 -10.55
CA ASP A 174 -4.11 -8.57 -11.96
C ASP A 174 -4.11 -7.05 -12.14
N ILE A 175 -3.28 -6.58 -13.08
CA ILE A 175 -3.00 -5.17 -13.35
C ILE A 175 -3.68 -4.76 -14.65
N THR A 176 -4.50 -3.70 -14.62
CA THR A 176 -5.16 -3.15 -15.80
C THR A 176 -5.02 -1.64 -15.87
N ALA A 177 -4.20 -1.13 -16.78
CA ALA A 177 -4.19 0.28 -17.18
C ALA A 177 -5.08 0.49 -18.43
N GLN A 178 -5.99 1.45 -18.37
CA GLN A 178 -6.94 1.70 -19.47
C GLN A 178 -6.45 2.69 -20.52
N GLY A 179 -5.49 3.55 -20.17
CA GLY A 179 -4.93 4.57 -21.05
C GLY A 179 -3.41 4.68 -20.98
N GLY A 180 -2.83 4.55 -19.79
CA GLY A 180 -1.40 4.75 -19.54
C GLY A 180 -0.59 3.47 -19.37
N GLN A 181 0.35 3.52 -18.43
CA GLN A 181 1.39 2.52 -18.23
C GLN A 181 0.99 1.49 -17.18
N ALA A 182 1.19 0.21 -17.51
CA ALA A 182 0.95 -0.91 -16.60
C ALA A 182 2.27 -1.65 -16.30
N GLY A 183 2.56 -1.86 -15.03
CA GLY A 183 3.69 -2.69 -14.59
C GLY A 183 3.31 -3.58 -13.43
N GLY A 184 3.87 -4.79 -13.35
CA GLY A 184 3.56 -5.72 -12.25
C GLY A 184 3.78 -5.12 -10.85
N LEU A 185 4.89 -4.40 -10.65
CA LEU A 185 5.19 -3.71 -9.40
C LEU A 185 4.78 -2.23 -9.44
N ALA A 186 5.21 -1.51 -10.49
CA ALA A 186 4.97 -0.08 -10.65
C ALA A 186 4.51 0.28 -12.06
N GLY A 187 3.47 1.11 -12.19
CA GLY A 187 3.07 1.63 -13.51
C GLY A 187 4.14 2.53 -14.12
N TYR A 188 4.56 3.54 -13.37
CA TYR A 188 5.59 4.50 -13.77
C TYR A 188 6.64 4.65 -12.66
N ALA A 189 7.92 4.64 -13.04
CA ALA A 189 9.04 4.80 -12.12
C ALA A 189 10.04 5.85 -12.64
N SER A 190 10.20 6.96 -11.91
CA SER A 190 11.09 8.08 -12.28
C SER A 190 12.13 8.35 -11.19
N SER A 191 13.41 8.13 -11.49
CA SER A 191 14.50 8.26 -10.51
C SER A 191 14.26 7.43 -9.23
N ALA A 192 13.44 6.38 -9.33
CA ALA A 192 13.12 5.46 -8.25
C ALA A 192 14.08 4.26 -8.24
N GLN A 193 13.99 3.43 -7.19
CA GLN A 193 14.81 2.26 -6.99
C GLN A 193 13.91 1.03 -6.77
N ILE A 194 14.21 -0.05 -7.48
CA ILE A 194 13.67 -1.38 -7.19
C ILE A 194 14.82 -2.25 -6.71
N GLU A 195 14.67 -2.86 -5.54
CA GLU A 195 15.71 -3.65 -4.88
C GLU A 195 15.21 -5.07 -4.55
N SER A 196 16.07 -6.05 -4.78
CA SER A 196 15.79 -7.48 -4.68
C SER A 196 16.88 -8.15 -3.85
N ASP A 197 16.79 -8.04 -2.52
CA ASP A 197 17.58 -8.85 -1.56
C ASP A 197 17.05 -10.28 -1.45
N THR A 198 15.78 -10.44 -1.80
CA THR A 198 15.08 -11.71 -1.98
C THR A 198 14.57 -11.79 -3.41
N SER A 199 14.17 -12.98 -3.87
CA SER A 199 13.55 -13.09 -5.18
C SER A 199 12.24 -12.29 -5.22
N ILE A 200 12.15 -11.35 -6.17
CA ILE A 200 10.91 -10.58 -6.42
C ILE A 200 10.28 -11.01 -7.74
N SER A 201 8.96 -10.95 -7.80
CA SER A 201 8.22 -11.48 -8.93
C SER A 201 6.93 -10.74 -9.23
N ASN A 202 6.56 -10.78 -10.51
CA ASN A 202 5.18 -10.58 -10.95
C ASN A 202 4.62 -11.90 -11.51
N THR A 203 3.53 -12.38 -10.91
CA THR A 203 2.76 -13.53 -11.40
C THR A 203 1.35 -13.14 -11.87
N GLY A 204 0.86 -11.96 -11.50
CA GLY A 204 -0.43 -11.44 -11.97
C GLY A 204 -0.38 -11.01 -13.44
N ALA A 205 -1.51 -11.06 -14.14
CA ALA A 205 -1.59 -10.61 -15.52
C ALA A 205 -1.45 -9.09 -15.59
N VAL A 206 -0.66 -8.58 -16.54
CA VAL A 206 -0.48 -7.15 -16.76
C VAL A 206 -1.06 -6.78 -18.12
N THR A 207 -2.14 -6.01 -18.10
CA THR A 207 -2.81 -5.49 -19.29
C THR A 207 -2.73 -3.98 -19.33
N GLY A 208 -2.35 -3.41 -20.47
CA GLY A 208 -2.34 -1.97 -20.69
C GLY A 208 -2.55 -1.60 -22.15
N THR A 209 -2.71 -0.30 -22.42
CA THR A 209 -2.90 0.23 -23.78
C THR A 209 -1.71 1.03 -24.30
N ALA A 210 -0.84 1.51 -23.41
CA ALA A 210 0.41 2.18 -23.77
C ALA A 210 1.62 1.31 -23.41
N ASN A 211 2.43 1.72 -22.44
CA ASN A 211 3.62 0.96 -22.01
C ASN A 211 3.23 -0.15 -21.02
N VAL A 212 3.51 -1.40 -21.38
CA VAL A 212 3.19 -2.57 -20.54
C VAL A 212 4.46 -3.35 -20.27
N GLY A 213 4.82 -3.51 -19.01
CA GLY A 213 6.01 -4.23 -18.58
C GLY A 213 5.74 -5.23 -17.47
N GLY A 214 6.55 -6.28 -17.40
CA GLY A 214 6.37 -7.33 -16.37
C GLY A 214 6.55 -6.83 -14.94
N LEU A 215 7.34 -5.79 -14.72
CA LEU A 215 7.53 -5.18 -13.39
C LEU A 215 7.27 -3.69 -13.40
N VAL A 216 7.84 -2.98 -14.38
CA VAL A 216 7.66 -1.54 -14.53
C VAL A 216 7.10 -1.26 -15.91
N GLY A 217 6.01 -0.51 -15.99
CA GLY A 217 5.41 -0.13 -17.27
C GLY A 217 6.29 0.87 -18.02
N GLN A 218 6.66 1.96 -17.38
CA GLN A 218 7.59 2.96 -17.92
C GLN A 218 8.61 3.41 -16.88
N ALA A 219 9.88 3.44 -17.30
CA ALA A 219 10.98 3.94 -16.49
C ALA A 219 11.53 5.25 -17.06
N SER A 220 11.91 6.20 -16.20
CA SER A 220 12.53 7.47 -16.59
C SER A 220 13.50 7.97 -15.50
N GLY A 221 14.17 9.10 -15.77
CA GLY A 221 14.96 9.82 -14.76
C GLY A 221 16.13 9.05 -14.14
N GLY A 222 16.66 8.02 -14.82
CA GLY A 222 17.72 7.18 -14.28
C GLY A 222 17.25 6.24 -13.15
N MET A 223 16.02 5.72 -13.26
CA MET A 223 15.53 4.62 -12.41
C MET A 223 16.56 3.48 -12.33
N LYS A 224 16.74 2.94 -11.12
CA LYS A 224 17.73 1.91 -10.83
C LYS A 224 17.06 0.61 -10.43
N VAL A 225 17.65 -0.49 -10.87
CA VAL A 225 17.34 -1.83 -10.39
C VAL A 225 18.58 -2.38 -9.70
N ILE A 226 18.46 -2.72 -8.43
CA ILE A 226 19.52 -3.29 -7.59
C ILE A 226 19.16 -4.75 -7.35
N VAL A 227 19.98 -5.65 -7.87
CA VAL A 227 19.68 -7.08 -7.94
C VAL A 227 20.71 -7.85 -7.12
N HIS A 228 20.28 -8.40 -5.99
CA HIS A 228 21.05 -9.36 -5.21
C HIS A 228 20.56 -10.80 -5.46
N GLU A 229 19.25 -10.97 -5.63
CA GLU A 229 18.59 -12.24 -5.95
C GLU A 229 17.77 -12.16 -7.27
N GLY A 230 16.92 -13.14 -7.55
CA GLY A 230 16.17 -13.24 -8.80
C GLY A 230 15.07 -12.18 -8.97
N ILE A 231 14.94 -11.67 -10.21
CA ILE A 231 13.82 -10.85 -10.63
C ILE A 231 13.06 -11.59 -11.73
N LEU A 232 11.78 -11.90 -11.50
CA LEU A 232 11.01 -12.77 -12.38
C LEU A 232 9.67 -12.16 -12.81
N ASN A 233 9.29 -12.42 -14.05
CA ASN A 233 7.91 -12.28 -14.49
C ASN A 233 7.42 -13.63 -15.02
N SER A 234 6.34 -14.14 -14.44
CA SER A 234 5.58 -15.30 -14.94
C SER A 234 4.13 -14.95 -15.28
N GLY A 235 3.68 -13.72 -14.99
CA GLY A 235 2.39 -13.19 -15.41
C GLY A 235 2.34 -12.89 -16.91
N ALA A 236 1.15 -13.03 -17.50
CA ALA A 236 0.90 -12.70 -18.90
C ALA A 236 0.99 -11.18 -19.13
N ILE A 237 1.67 -10.75 -20.19
CA ILE A 237 1.83 -9.33 -20.54
C ILE A 237 1.07 -9.05 -21.83
N THR A 238 0.05 -8.18 -21.75
CA THR A 238 -0.84 -7.86 -22.88
C THR A 238 -0.91 -6.36 -23.11
N ALA A 239 -0.33 -5.89 -24.20
CA ALA A 239 -0.57 -4.54 -24.72
C ALA A 239 -1.71 -4.57 -25.74
N LYS A 240 -2.77 -3.78 -25.53
CA LYS A 240 -3.91 -3.66 -26.45
C LYS A 240 -3.81 -2.33 -27.19
N SER A 241 -3.92 -2.33 -28.52
CA SER A 241 -4.16 -1.06 -29.21
C SER A 241 -5.55 -0.55 -28.85
N SER A 242 -5.65 0.70 -28.40
CA SER A 242 -6.91 1.42 -28.46
C SER A 242 -7.29 1.53 -29.93
N GLY A 243 -8.25 0.73 -30.38
CA GLY A 243 -8.69 0.74 -31.78
C GLY A 243 -9.35 2.07 -32.12
N TYR A 244 -8.56 3.03 -32.57
CA TYR A 244 -8.96 4.27 -33.24
C TYR A 244 -7.95 4.58 -34.34
#